data_AF-A0A8S3S2U1-F1
#
_entry.id   AF-A0A8S3S2U1-F1
#
_cell.length_a   1.000
_cell.length_b   1.000
_cell.length_c   1.000
_cell.angle_alpha   90.00
_cell.angle_beta   90.00
_cell.angle_gamma   90.00
#
_symmetry.space_group_name_H-M   'P 1'
#
loop_
_entity.id
_entity.type
_entity.pdbx_description
1 polymer ?
#
loop_
_entity_poly.entity_id
_entity_poly.type
_entity_poly.pdbx_seq_one_letter_code
_entity_poly.pdbx_strand_id
1 'polypeptide(L)'
;MGRDRQSVLDKLHRHFQTVKKGNWSLEEEEDLIKAVREVTGLQNLDEIKQLEIPWRTVAQLVPTRNEQQCRAHFFFLKRSKLQNIDDNASKIKKWQKEESHRLIDILSNGDYSFETDIDWNEVNQSFVDVSPSASYIQIQFYKLKSDIPDFHRKSFSDLLEEISSSHKH
;
A
#
# COMPACT_ATOMS: atom_id res chain seq x y z
N MET A 1 -2.02 26.24 21.51
CA MET A 1 -1.62 25.19 20.54
C MET A 1 -0.61 24.28 21.21
N GLY A 2 -1.09 23.33 22.03
CA GLY A 2 -0.26 22.36 22.73
C GLY A 2 0.00 21.16 21.84
N ARG A 3 1.20 21.08 21.25
CA ARG A 3 1.65 19.85 20.60
C ARG A 3 2.43 19.05 21.63
N ASP A 4 2.08 17.77 21.74
CA ASP A 4 2.75 16.81 22.61
C ASP A 4 4.26 16.76 22.33
N ARG A 5 5.07 16.61 23.38
CA ARG A 5 6.54 16.63 23.30
C ARG A 5 7.06 15.53 22.38
N GLN A 6 6.38 14.39 22.33
CA GLN A 6 6.74 13.28 21.46
C GLN A 6 6.49 13.61 19.98
N SER A 7 5.42 14.34 19.68
CA SER A 7 5.13 14.82 18.32
C SER A 7 6.22 15.78 17.79
N VAL A 8 6.77 16.62 18.67
CA VAL A 8 7.86 17.54 18.31
C VAL A 8 9.16 16.77 18.08
N LEU A 9 9.52 15.84 18.97
CA LEU A 9 10.72 15.01 18.82
C LEU A 9 10.67 14.14 17.56
N ASP A 10 9.51 13.56 17.25
CA ASP A 10 9.29 12.73 16.08
C ASP A 10 9.42 13.54 14.77
N LYS A 11 8.95 14.80 14.77
CA LYS A 11 9.20 15.74 13.65
C LYS A 11 10.66 16.12 13.50
N LEU A 12 11.35 16.36 14.61
CA LEU A 12 12.74 16.78 14.60
C LEU A 12 13.65 15.68 14.05
N HIS A 13 13.46 14.44 14.51
CA HIS A 13 14.21 13.28 13.99
C HIS A 13 14.01 13.06 12.49
N ARG A 14 12.77 13.21 11.99
CA ARG A 14 12.48 13.14 10.56
C ARG A 14 13.19 14.21 9.73
N HIS A 15 13.49 15.37 10.32
CA HIS A 15 14.07 16.51 9.61
C HIS A 15 15.61 16.44 9.55
N PHE A 16 16.26 15.77 10.50
CA PHE A 16 17.73 15.74 10.60
C PHE A 16 18.39 14.51 9.98
N GLN A 17 17.62 13.47 9.63
CA GLN A 17 18.13 12.34 8.87
C GLN A 17 18.09 12.67 7.36
N THR A 18 19.18 12.41 6.65
CA THR A 18 19.25 12.45 5.18
C THR A 18 18.46 11.28 4.59
N VAL A 19 17.15 11.33 4.74
CA VAL A 19 16.24 10.26 4.32
C VAL A 19 16.01 10.36 2.82
N LYS A 20 16.41 9.33 2.06
CA LYS A 20 16.02 9.21 0.67
C LYS A 20 14.51 9.03 0.57
N LYS A 21 13.90 9.80 -0.33
CA LYS A 21 12.49 9.68 -0.74
C LYS A 21 12.48 9.09 -2.15
N GLY A 22 11.66 8.06 -2.36
CA GLY A 22 11.55 7.36 -3.66
C GLY A 22 11.69 5.84 -3.53
N ASN A 23 11.77 5.17 -4.68
CA ASN A 23 11.85 3.72 -4.79
C ASN A 23 13.06 3.15 -4.06
N TRP A 24 12.93 1.94 -3.52
CA TRP A 24 14.04 1.19 -2.94
C TRP A 24 14.88 0.57 -4.06
N SER A 25 16.21 0.69 -3.97
CA SER A 25 17.11 -0.09 -4.82
C SER A 25 17.28 -1.50 -4.26
N LEU A 26 17.69 -2.45 -5.11
CA LEU A 26 18.00 -3.82 -4.68
C LEU A 26 19.07 -3.85 -3.58
N GLU A 27 20.08 -2.99 -3.66
CA GLU A 27 21.11 -2.83 -2.63
C GLU A 27 20.50 -2.38 -1.28
N GLU A 28 19.59 -1.40 -1.30
CA GLU A 28 18.90 -0.95 -0.07
C GLU A 28 18.02 -2.06 0.53
N GLU A 29 17.43 -2.92 -0.31
CA GLU A 29 16.62 -4.06 0.13
C GLU A 29 17.48 -5.17 0.74
N GLU A 30 18.62 -5.47 0.14
CA GLU A 30 19.61 -6.41 0.68
C GLU A 30 20.12 -5.94 2.05
N ASP A 31 20.47 -4.65 2.16
CA ASP A 31 20.89 -4.04 3.42
C ASP A 31 19.78 -4.09 4.47
N LEU A 32 18.53 -3.84 4.10
CA LEU A 32 17.38 -3.95 5.01
C LEU A 32 17.20 -5.38 5.52
N ILE A 33 17.25 -6.38 4.64
CA ILE A 33 17.11 -7.79 5.02
C ILE A 33 18.26 -8.20 5.94
N LYS A 34 19.49 -7.80 5.60
CA LYS A 34 20.68 -8.09 6.40
C LYS A 34 20.59 -7.46 7.79
N ALA A 35 20.21 -6.18 7.87
CA ALA A 35 20.02 -5.46 9.12
C ALA A 35 18.95 -6.12 10.00
N VAL A 36 17.81 -6.53 9.42
CA VAL A 36 16.75 -7.23 10.16
C VAL A 36 17.24 -8.58 10.69
N ARG A 37 17.99 -9.36 9.89
CA ARG A 37 18.58 -10.64 10.34
C ARG A 37 19.59 -10.45 11.46
N GLU A 38 20.45 -9.44 11.36
CA GLU A 38 21.45 -9.13 12.37
C GLU A 38 20.81 -8.73 13.70
N VAL A 39 19.77 -7.90 13.65
CA VAL A 39 19.09 -7.38 14.83
C VAL A 39 18.19 -8.43 15.49
N THR A 40 17.52 -9.28 14.70
CA THR A 40 16.61 -10.30 15.24
C THR A 40 17.29 -11.63 15.55
N GLY A 41 18.47 -11.88 14.99
CA GLY A 41 19.19 -13.15 15.09
C GLY A 41 18.52 -14.30 14.33
N LEU A 42 17.41 -14.04 13.61
CA LEU A 42 16.65 -15.04 12.89
C LEU A 42 17.09 -15.10 11.43
N GLN A 43 17.42 -16.30 10.94
CA GLN A 43 17.75 -16.50 9.52
C GLN A 43 16.49 -16.54 8.65
N ASN A 44 15.41 -17.10 9.19
CA ASN A 44 14.13 -17.20 8.52
C ASN A 44 13.27 -15.96 8.79
N LEU A 45 13.02 -15.17 7.74
CA LEU A 45 12.20 -13.95 7.83
C LEU A 45 10.72 -14.26 8.14
N ASP A 46 10.27 -15.49 7.88
CA ASP A 46 8.89 -15.89 8.11
C ASP A 46 8.56 -16.06 9.59
N GLU A 47 9.53 -16.50 10.38
CA GLU A 47 9.42 -16.67 11.83
C GLU A 47 9.35 -15.34 12.58
N ILE A 48 9.77 -14.25 11.94
CA ILE A 48 9.76 -12.92 12.54
C ILE A 48 8.31 -12.41 12.67
N LYS A 49 7.81 -12.36 13.91
CA LYS A 49 6.51 -11.77 14.26
C LYS A 49 6.58 -10.24 14.21
N GLN A 50 5.49 -9.61 13.79
CA GLN A 50 5.36 -8.16 13.51
C GLN A 50 5.80 -7.23 14.65
N LEU A 51 5.74 -7.70 15.90
CA LEU A 51 5.84 -6.88 17.11
C LEU A 51 7.26 -6.79 17.69
N GLU A 52 8.22 -7.61 17.25
CA GLU A 52 9.50 -7.78 17.96
C GLU A 52 10.73 -7.16 17.26
N ILE A 53 10.56 -6.48 16.13
CA ILE A 53 11.71 -5.88 15.41
C ILE A 53 11.99 -4.47 15.95
N PRO A 54 13.16 -4.19 16.55
CA PRO A 54 13.53 -2.85 16.98
C PRO A 54 14.00 -2.04 15.76
N TRP A 55 13.03 -1.50 15.02
CA TRP A 55 13.23 -0.79 13.76
C TRP A 55 14.20 0.40 13.84
N ARG A 56 14.37 1.00 15.02
CA ARG A 56 15.37 2.04 15.25
C ARG A 56 16.79 1.55 15.01
N THR A 57 17.10 0.35 15.51
CA THR A 57 18.40 -0.28 15.31
C THR A 57 18.58 -0.67 13.85
N VAL A 58 17.53 -1.18 13.21
CA VAL A 58 17.53 -1.49 11.78
C VAL A 58 17.83 -0.25 10.93
N ALA A 59 17.20 0.89 11.23
CA ALA A 59 17.43 2.14 10.50
C ALA A 59 18.84 2.74 10.71
N GLN A 60 19.52 2.41 11.81
CA GLN A 60 20.93 2.79 11.99
C GLN A 60 21.85 2.00 11.05
N LEU A 61 21.48 0.77 10.71
CA LEU A 61 22.21 -0.08 9.77
C LEU A 61 21.83 0.19 8.30
N VAL A 62 20.68 0.85 8.04
CA VAL A 62 20.22 1.26 6.71
C VAL A 62 20.20 2.80 6.63
N PRO A 63 21.37 3.46 6.50
CA PRO A 63 21.50 4.90 6.71
C PRO A 63 20.74 5.77 5.68
N THR A 64 20.32 5.19 4.56
CA THR A 64 19.56 5.90 3.52
C THR A 64 18.07 6.04 3.86
N ARG A 65 17.55 5.25 4.82
CA ARG A 65 16.13 5.14 5.14
C ARG A 65 15.89 5.26 6.64
N ASN A 66 14.69 5.71 7.00
CA ASN A 66 14.30 5.84 8.41
C ASN A 66 13.53 4.61 8.91
N GLU A 67 13.32 4.57 10.24
CA GLU A 67 12.59 3.52 10.95
C GLU A 67 11.27 3.13 10.28
N GLN A 68 10.46 4.14 9.92
CA GLN A 68 9.13 3.94 9.35
C GLN A 68 9.20 3.35 7.95
N GLN A 69 10.15 3.82 7.13
CA GLN A 69 10.38 3.29 5.79
C GLN A 69 10.88 1.85 5.84
N CYS A 70 11.86 1.54 6.68
CA CYS A 70 12.38 0.18 6.88
C CYS A 70 11.25 -0.77 7.29
N ARG A 71 10.42 -0.37 8.25
CA ARG A 71 9.26 -1.15 8.71
C ARG A 71 8.27 -1.42 7.58
N ALA A 72 7.83 -0.37 6.89
CA ALA A 72 6.84 -0.48 5.83
C ALA A 72 7.35 -1.36 4.68
N HIS A 73 8.59 -1.13 4.26
CA HIS A 73 9.20 -1.87 3.16
C HIS A 73 9.45 -3.33 3.49
N PHE A 74 9.88 -3.64 4.72
CA PHE A 74 10.06 -5.02 5.14
C PHE A 74 8.76 -5.83 5.10
N PHE A 75 7.64 -5.27 5.56
CA PHE A 75 6.35 -5.98 5.48
C PHE A 75 5.83 -6.07 4.05
N PHE A 76 6.11 -5.09 3.20
CA PHE A 76 5.88 -5.18 1.77
C PHE A 76 6.66 -6.35 1.15
N LEU A 77 7.97 -6.45 1.42
CA LEU A 77 8.82 -7.54 0.95
C LEU A 77 8.35 -8.90 1.47
N LYS A 78 8.04 -9.00 2.78
CA LYS A 78 7.54 -10.23 3.39
C LYS A 78 6.23 -10.68 2.75
N ARG A 79 5.29 -9.75 2.50
CA ARG A 79 4.03 -10.04 1.79
C ARG A 79 4.30 -10.48 0.35
N SER A 80 5.19 -9.80 -0.37
CA SER A 80 5.55 -10.15 -1.76
C SER A 80 6.10 -11.57 -1.84
N LYS A 81 7.08 -11.90 -0.98
CA LYS A 81 7.71 -13.22 -0.92
C LYS A 81 6.75 -14.32 -0.48
N LEU A 82 5.90 -14.07 0.53
CA LEU A 82 4.89 -15.04 0.98
C LEU A 82 3.81 -15.34 -0.07
N GLN A 83 3.54 -14.39 -0.97
CA GLN A 83 2.55 -14.57 -2.03
C GLN A 83 3.15 -15.16 -3.32
N ASN A 84 4.43 -15.60 -3.35
CA ASN A 84 5.17 -15.91 -4.59
C ASN A 84 5.04 -14.79 -5.63
N ILE A 85 4.87 -13.56 -5.17
CA ILE A 85 4.99 -12.38 -6.00
C ILE A 85 6.50 -12.17 -6.07
N ASP A 86 7.15 -12.89 -7.00
CA ASP A 86 8.49 -12.57 -7.52
C ASP A 86 8.66 -11.06 -7.54
N ASP A 87 9.84 -10.52 -7.21
CA ASP A 87 10.21 -9.10 -7.06
C ASP A 87 9.66 -8.15 -8.16
N ASN A 88 8.35 -7.99 -8.17
CA ASN A 88 7.53 -7.43 -9.24
C ASN A 88 6.99 -6.07 -8.81
N ALA A 89 7.62 -5.37 -7.87
CA ALA A 89 7.50 -3.91 -7.87
C ALA A 89 7.84 -3.33 -9.26
N SER A 90 8.61 -4.07 -10.06
CA SER A 90 8.91 -3.86 -11.48
C SER A 90 7.93 -4.49 -12.49
N LYS A 91 7.02 -5.42 -12.10
CA LYS A 91 6.01 -6.03 -12.99
C LYS A 91 4.55 -5.77 -12.61
N ILE A 92 4.24 -5.15 -11.47
CA ILE A 92 2.88 -4.65 -11.19
C ILE A 92 2.56 -3.68 -12.32
N LYS A 93 1.64 -4.09 -13.19
CA LYS A 93 1.32 -3.27 -14.35
C LYS A 93 0.70 -1.98 -13.83
N LYS A 94 1.09 -0.87 -14.46
CA LYS A 94 0.49 0.42 -14.17
C LYS A 94 -1.02 0.28 -14.42
N TRP A 95 -1.82 0.73 -13.46
CA TRP A 95 -3.28 0.83 -13.60
C TRP A 95 -3.64 1.57 -14.91
N GLN A 96 -4.33 0.90 -15.83
CA GLN A 96 -4.86 1.48 -17.05
C GLN A 96 -6.38 1.67 -16.91
N LYS A 97 -7.00 2.11 -18.01
CA LYS A 97 -8.44 2.39 -18.05
C LYS A 97 -9.25 1.08 -18.00
N GLU A 98 -8.70 0.01 -18.55
CA GLU A 98 -9.29 -1.32 -18.58
C GLU A 98 -9.47 -1.89 -17.16
N GLU A 99 -8.51 -1.66 -16.26
CA GLU A 99 -8.63 -2.05 -14.85
C GLU A 99 -9.71 -1.25 -14.13
N SER A 100 -9.90 0.04 -14.47
CA SER A 100 -11.02 0.83 -13.96
C SER A 100 -12.36 0.25 -14.42
N HIS A 101 -12.50 -0.15 -15.69
CA HIS A 101 -13.74 -0.78 -16.17
C HIS A 101 -14.00 -2.10 -15.43
N ARG A 102 -12.98 -2.94 -15.32
CA ARG A 102 -13.08 -4.21 -14.62
C ARG A 102 -13.47 -4.02 -13.15
N LEU A 103 -12.95 -2.98 -12.49
CA LEU A 103 -13.32 -2.65 -11.11
C LEU A 103 -14.81 -2.31 -11.02
N ILE A 104 -15.31 -1.46 -11.92
CA ILE A 104 -16.73 -1.09 -11.94
C ILE A 104 -17.62 -2.27 -12.31
N ASP A 105 -17.20 -3.14 -13.23
CA ASP A 105 -17.94 -4.35 -13.58
C ASP A 105 -18.04 -5.31 -12.38
N ILE A 106 -16.95 -5.51 -11.64
CA ILE A 106 -16.98 -6.34 -10.41
C ILE A 106 -17.91 -5.74 -9.36
N LEU A 107 -17.85 -4.43 -9.14
CA LEU A 107 -18.71 -3.75 -8.17
C LEU A 107 -20.18 -3.74 -8.60
N SER A 108 -20.47 -3.62 -9.90
CA SER A 108 -21.84 -3.60 -10.43
C SER A 108 -22.49 -4.98 -10.47
N ASN A 109 -21.69 -6.04 -10.67
CA ASN A 109 -22.17 -7.42 -10.63
C ASN A 109 -22.20 -8.01 -9.21
N GLY A 110 -21.59 -7.32 -8.25
CA GLY A 110 -21.62 -7.72 -6.85
C GLY A 110 -22.92 -7.31 -6.16
N ASP A 111 -23.31 -8.07 -5.15
CA ASP A 111 -24.50 -7.80 -4.35
C ASP A 111 -24.17 -6.83 -3.21
N TYR A 112 -23.80 -5.59 -3.57
CA TYR A 112 -23.44 -4.54 -2.62
C TYR A 112 -24.52 -3.46 -2.58
N SER A 113 -25.14 -3.27 -1.42
CA SER A 113 -26.10 -2.17 -1.21
C SER A 113 -25.37 -0.85 -0.93
N PHE A 114 -24.25 -0.92 -0.22
CA PHE A 114 -23.44 0.23 0.13
C PHE A 114 -21.94 -0.01 -0.09
N GLU A 115 -21.19 1.08 -0.23
CA GLU A 115 -19.72 1.04 -0.36
C GLU A 115 -19.03 0.39 0.86
N THR A 116 -19.65 0.47 2.04
CA THR A 116 -19.16 -0.15 3.28
C THR A 116 -19.25 -1.66 3.28
N ASP A 117 -20.10 -2.23 2.42
CA ASP A 117 -20.35 -3.67 2.34
C ASP A 117 -19.33 -4.37 1.43
N ILE A 118 -18.49 -3.59 0.73
CA ILE A 118 -17.48 -4.11 -0.19
C ILE A 118 -16.33 -4.72 0.61
N ASP A 119 -16.12 -6.03 0.44
CA ASP A 119 -14.87 -6.65 0.86
C ASP A 119 -13.76 -6.33 -0.15
N TRP A 120 -13.01 -5.26 0.11
CA TRP A 120 -11.89 -4.84 -0.73
C TRP A 120 -10.77 -5.89 -0.82
N ASN A 121 -10.67 -6.83 0.13
CA ASN A 121 -9.70 -7.92 0.02
C ASN A 121 -10.13 -8.96 -1.01
N GLU A 122 -11.42 -9.26 -1.08
CA GLU A 122 -12.00 -10.13 -2.11
C GLU A 122 -11.83 -9.49 -3.49
N VAL A 123 -12.22 -8.22 -3.63
CA VAL A 123 -12.05 -7.47 -4.89
C VAL A 123 -10.57 -7.49 -5.32
N ASN A 124 -9.62 -7.28 -4.39
CA ASN A 124 -8.20 -7.27 -4.70
C ASN A 124 -7.66 -8.60 -5.23
N GLN A 125 -8.30 -9.75 -4.97
CA GLN A 125 -7.89 -11.02 -5.57
C GLN A 125 -7.97 -10.99 -7.11
N SER A 126 -8.91 -10.21 -7.65
CA SER A 126 -9.03 -10.01 -9.10
C SER A 126 -7.92 -9.11 -9.69
N PHE A 127 -7.18 -8.36 -8.87
CA PHE A 127 -6.24 -7.34 -9.30
C PHE A 127 -4.82 -7.54 -8.76
N VAL A 128 -4.47 -8.77 -8.36
CA VAL A 128 -3.14 -9.06 -7.78
C VAL A 128 -1.97 -8.71 -8.70
N ASP A 129 -2.20 -8.58 -10.01
CA ASP A 129 -1.22 -8.23 -11.04
C ASP A 129 -1.03 -6.71 -11.24
N VAL A 130 -2.01 -5.91 -10.82
CA VAL A 130 -2.03 -4.43 -11.02
C VAL A 130 -2.17 -3.65 -9.70
N SER A 131 -2.43 -4.34 -8.60
CA SER A 131 -2.67 -3.76 -7.29
C SER A 131 -1.88 -4.48 -6.19
N PRO A 132 -1.05 -3.75 -5.43
CA PRO A 132 -0.31 -4.32 -4.31
C PRO A 132 -1.19 -4.56 -3.07
N SER A 133 -2.39 -3.98 -2.98
CA SER A 133 -3.23 -4.08 -1.77
C SER A 133 -4.69 -3.69 -2.00
N ALA A 134 -5.59 -4.22 -1.15
CA ALA A 134 -6.99 -3.81 -1.08
C ALA A 134 -7.18 -2.30 -0.95
N SER A 135 -6.37 -1.65 -0.11
CA SER A 135 -6.39 -0.19 0.05
C SER A 135 -6.05 0.57 -1.24
N TYR A 136 -5.18 0.00 -2.09
CA TYR A 136 -4.87 0.61 -3.38
C TYR A 136 -6.08 0.58 -4.32
N ILE A 137 -6.81 -0.54 -4.38
CA ILE A 137 -8.07 -0.65 -5.15
C ILE A 137 -9.09 0.37 -4.65
N GLN A 138 -9.25 0.47 -3.33
CA GLN A 138 -10.17 1.43 -2.72
C GLN A 138 -9.81 2.88 -3.13
N ILE A 139 -8.52 3.23 -3.15
CA ILE A 139 -8.05 4.54 -3.63
C ILE A 139 -8.39 4.76 -5.11
N GLN A 140 -8.26 3.74 -5.96
CA GLN A 140 -8.64 3.87 -7.38
C GLN A 140 -10.13 4.10 -7.54
N PHE A 141 -10.96 3.36 -6.80
CA PHE A 141 -12.40 3.60 -6.77
C PHE A 141 -12.75 5.03 -6.33
N TYR A 142 -12.10 5.53 -5.26
CA TYR A 142 -12.34 6.90 -4.81
C TYR A 142 -11.97 7.96 -5.85
N LYS A 143 -10.91 7.74 -6.64
CA LYS A 143 -10.56 8.65 -7.73
C LYS A 143 -11.66 8.68 -8.80
N LEU A 144 -12.11 7.50 -9.24
CA LEU A 144 -13.21 7.37 -10.21
C LEU A 144 -14.49 8.05 -9.70
N LYS A 145 -14.82 7.84 -8.42
CA LYS A 145 -15.96 8.47 -7.76
C LYS A 145 -15.81 9.99 -7.67
N SER A 146 -14.60 10.50 -7.39
CA SER A 146 -14.35 11.94 -7.24
C SER A 146 -14.42 12.71 -8.56
N ASP A 147 -14.26 12.04 -9.69
CA ASP A 147 -14.41 12.65 -11.02
C ASP A 147 -15.88 12.93 -11.37
N ILE A 148 -16.84 12.36 -10.63
CA ILE A 148 -18.27 12.59 -10.83
C ILE A 148 -18.73 13.85 -10.10
N PRO A 149 -19.39 14.81 -10.80
CA PRO A 149 -20.00 15.97 -10.17
C PRO A 149 -21.07 15.58 -9.14
N ASP A 150 -21.05 16.24 -7.98
CA ASP A 150 -22.03 16.04 -6.91
C ASP A 150 -22.14 14.57 -6.43
N PHE A 151 -21.06 13.78 -6.52
CA PHE A 151 -21.07 12.35 -6.17
C PHE A 151 -21.59 12.04 -4.76
N HIS A 152 -21.46 12.98 -3.81
CA HIS A 152 -21.98 12.84 -2.45
C HIS A 152 -23.52 12.78 -2.35
N ARG A 153 -24.23 13.19 -3.40
CA ARG A 153 -25.71 13.25 -3.45
C ARG A 153 -26.33 12.08 -4.20
N LYS A 154 -25.52 11.21 -4.81
CA LYS A 154 -25.98 10.11 -5.65
C LYS A 154 -25.99 8.80 -4.86
N SER A 155 -26.90 7.89 -5.19
CA SER A 155 -26.90 6.56 -4.59
C SER A 155 -25.70 5.75 -5.08
N PHE A 156 -25.32 4.70 -4.36
CA PHE A 156 -24.20 3.85 -4.76
C PHE A 156 -24.43 3.21 -6.15
N SER A 157 -25.67 2.78 -6.43
CA SER A 157 -26.04 2.24 -7.74
C SER A 157 -25.92 3.29 -8.86
N ASP A 158 -26.44 4.50 -8.63
CA ASP A 158 -26.37 5.58 -9.62
C ASP A 158 -24.92 5.98 -9.91
N LEU A 159 -24.06 5.97 -8.87
CA LEU A 159 -22.64 6.23 -9.03
C LEU A 159 -21.97 5.18 -9.92
N LEU A 160 -22.21 3.88 -9.69
CA LEU A 160 -21.61 2.83 -10.51
C LEU A 160 -22.05 2.92 -11.97
N GLU A 161 -23.33 3.21 -12.22
CA GLU A 161 -23.88 3.36 -13.57
C GLU A 161 -23.27 4.58 -14.30
N GLU A 162 -23.07 5.69 -13.59
CA GLU A 162 -22.48 6.91 -14.16
C GLU A 162 -20.97 6.79 -14.39
N ILE A 163 -20.24 6.10 -13.50
CA ILE A 163 -18.82 5.77 -13.74
C ILE A 163 -18.74 4.85 -14.97
N SER A 164 -19.58 3.82 -15.05
CA SER A 164 -19.63 2.90 -16.20
C SER A 164 -19.90 3.64 -17.51
N SER A 165 -20.82 4.61 -17.49
CA SER A 165 -21.20 5.41 -18.67
C SER A 165 -20.11 6.39 -19.09
N SER A 166 -19.44 7.03 -18.13
CA SER A 166 -18.39 8.03 -18.39
C SER A 166 -17.09 7.39 -18.91
N HIS A 167 -16.84 6.13 -18.58
CA HIS A 167 -15.63 5.41 -18.98
C HIS A 167 -15.80 4.55 -20.26
N LYS A 168 -17.02 4.35 -20.77
CA LYS A 168 -17.33 3.63 -22.03
C LYS A 168 -16.85 4.32 -23.33
N HIS A 169 -16.39 5.57 -23.28
CA HIS A 169 -15.80 6.31 -24.41
C HIS A 169 -14.31 6.52 -24.20
#